data_AF-A0A7G7MKD8-F1
#
_entry.id   AF-A0A7G7MKD8-F1
#
_cell.length_a   1.000
_cell.length_b   1.000
_cell.length_c   1.000
_cell.angle_alpha   90.00
_cell.angle_beta   90.00
_cell.angle_gamma   90.00
#
_symmetry.space_group_name_H-M   'P 1'
#
loop_
_entity.id
_entity.type
_entity.pdbx_description
1 polymer ?
#
loop_
_entity_poly.entity_id
_entity_poly.type
_entity_poly.pdbx_seq_one_letter_code
_entity_poly.pdbx_strand_id
1 'polypeptide(L)'
;MTTRTELLRRLGVPAPTGEAWYRDRDRNGHPPPVAAVGRRRYFDEATLLAWVHAQLHPAPAPARIVRNGRTLVSRAELARLAGLPEPVLADLYARRATTRHPVAVHRHRLDLYFDEVEALAWHAARLAGPSRRRSGR
;
A
#
# COMPACT_ATOMS: atom_id res chain seq x y z
N MET A 1 22.46 -17.70 16.88
CA MET A 1 21.09 -18.27 16.91
C MET A 1 20.35 -17.63 18.06
N THR A 2 19.09 -17.27 17.86
CA THR A 2 18.28 -16.60 18.90
C THR A 2 16.89 -17.23 18.99
N THR A 3 16.16 -16.95 20.06
CA THR A 3 14.72 -17.24 20.09
C THR A 3 13.96 -16.04 19.55
N ARG A 4 12.81 -16.29 18.91
CA ARG A 4 11.93 -15.22 18.43
C ARG A 4 11.58 -14.23 19.54
N THR A 5 11.18 -14.73 20.71
CA THR A 5 10.80 -13.88 21.85
C THR A 5 11.94 -12.97 22.31
N GLU A 6 13.17 -13.49 22.37
CA GLU A 6 14.32 -12.69 22.80
C GLU A 6 14.65 -11.58 21.79
N LEU A 7 14.65 -11.89 20.50
CA LEU A 7 14.89 -10.89 19.46
C LEU A 7 13.80 -9.81 19.44
N LEU A 8 12.52 -10.21 19.50
CA LEU A 8 11.40 -9.27 19.48
C LEU A 8 11.41 -8.34 20.71
N ARG A 9 11.75 -8.87 21.88
CA ARG A 9 11.94 -8.09 23.11
C ARG A 9 13.04 -7.04 22.94
N ARG A 10 14.19 -7.40 22.36
CA ARG A 10 15.30 -6.47 22.08
C ARG A 10 14.89 -5.35 21.11
N LEU A 11 14.01 -5.65 20.15
CA LEU A 11 13.51 -4.69 19.16
C LEU A 11 12.28 -3.90 19.63
N GLY A 12 11.83 -4.10 20.88
CA GLY A 12 10.64 -3.43 21.41
C GLY A 12 9.32 -3.88 20.77
N VAL A 13 9.31 -5.02 20.07
CA VAL A 13 8.10 -5.56 19.44
C VAL A 13 7.23 -6.23 20.50
N PRO A 14 5.95 -5.83 20.65
CA PRO A 14 5.05 -6.44 21.63
C PRO A 14 4.87 -7.95 21.39
N ALA A 15 4.81 -8.73 22.47
CA ALA A 15 4.62 -10.18 22.40
C ALA A 15 3.36 -10.60 21.59
N PRO A 16 2.19 -9.93 21.71
CA PRO A 16 1.02 -10.25 20.88
C PRO A 16 1.27 -10.09 19.39
N THR A 17 2.01 -9.05 18.98
CA THR A 17 2.41 -8.83 17.59
C THR A 17 3.30 -9.96 17.09
N GLY A 18 4.30 -10.33 17.90
CA GLY A 18 5.20 -11.46 17.60
C GLY A 18 4.49 -12.81 17.46
N GLU A 19 3.49 -13.08 18.29
CA GLU A 19 2.69 -14.29 18.19
C GLU A 19 1.77 -14.28 16.98
N ALA A 20 1.14 -13.15 16.66
CA ALA A 20 0.32 -13.02 15.47
C ALA A 20 1.14 -13.28 14.19
N TRP A 21 2.32 -12.67 14.10
CA TRP A 21 3.28 -12.90 13.02
C TRP A 21 3.69 -14.37 12.88
N TYR A 22 3.99 -15.04 13.98
CA TYR A 22 4.39 -16.45 13.92
C TYR A 22 3.22 -17.40 13.64
N ARG A 23 2.01 -17.07 14.11
CA ARG A 23 0.81 -17.82 13.79
C ARG A 23 0.54 -17.81 12.29
N ASP A 24 0.76 -16.67 11.64
CA ASP A 24 0.54 -16.47 10.21
C ASP A 24 1.79 -16.74 9.34
N ARG A 25 2.80 -17.43 9.91
CA ARG A 25 4.11 -17.68 9.27
C ARG A 25 4.03 -18.31 7.88
N ASP A 26 3.03 -19.17 7.66
CA ASP A 26 2.84 -19.86 6.38
C ASP A 26 2.38 -18.91 5.26
N ARG A 27 2.01 -17.66 5.59
CA ARG A 27 1.50 -16.66 4.64
C ARG A 27 2.32 -15.38 4.56
N ASN A 28 3.12 -15.08 5.59
CA ASN A 28 3.84 -13.81 5.68
C ASN A 28 5.37 -13.94 5.47
N GLY A 29 5.84 -15.15 5.16
CA GLY A 29 7.26 -15.42 4.91
C GLY A 29 8.13 -15.32 6.16
N HIS A 30 7.55 -15.46 7.36
CA HIS A 30 8.33 -15.53 8.60
C HIS A 30 9.35 -16.68 8.50
N PRO A 31 10.62 -16.45 8.82
CA PRO A 31 11.66 -17.46 8.69
C PRO A 31 11.34 -18.73 9.49
N PRO A 32 11.61 -19.93 8.94
CA PRO A 32 11.48 -21.16 9.69
C PRO A 32 12.55 -21.24 10.80
N PRO A 33 12.31 -22.01 11.86
CA PRO A 33 13.33 -22.29 12.86
C PRO A 33 14.45 -23.16 12.26
N VAL A 34 15.70 -22.87 12.65
CA VAL A 34 16.89 -23.65 12.24
C VAL A 34 17.22 -24.78 13.23
N ALA A 35 16.71 -24.71 14.46
CA ALA A 35 16.82 -25.78 15.45
C ALA A 35 15.68 -25.74 16.47
N ALA A 36 15.50 -26.84 17.20
CA ALA A 36 14.61 -26.94 18.33
C ALA A 36 15.27 -27.68 19.50
N VAL A 37 15.08 -27.20 20.71
CA VAL A 37 15.50 -27.87 21.96
C VAL A 37 14.31 -27.90 22.90
N GLY A 38 13.73 -29.10 23.09
CA GLY A 38 12.45 -29.27 23.77
C GLY A 38 11.34 -28.45 23.08
N ARG A 39 10.69 -27.56 23.83
CA ARG A 39 9.64 -26.66 23.31
C ARG A 39 10.18 -25.35 22.72
N ARG A 40 11.49 -25.06 22.88
CA ARG A 40 12.10 -23.82 22.39
C ARG A 40 12.52 -23.98 20.93
N ARG A 41 12.18 -22.99 20.12
CA ARG A 41 12.59 -22.87 18.71
C ARG A 41 13.67 -21.81 18.57
N TYR A 42 14.70 -22.13 17.83
CA TYR A 42 15.83 -21.25 17.54
C TYR A 42 15.82 -20.89 16.07
N PHE A 43 16.15 -19.63 15.80
CA PHE A 43 16.15 -19.03 14.48
C PHE A 43 17.56 -18.54 14.16
N ASP A 44 17.87 -18.48 12.87
CA ASP A 44 18.99 -17.68 12.41
C ASP A 44 18.70 -16.21 12.75
N GLU A 45 19.61 -15.58 13.48
CA GLU A 45 19.37 -14.25 14.04
C GLU A 45 19.34 -13.19 12.95
N ALA A 46 20.27 -13.26 11.98
CA ALA A 46 20.34 -12.29 10.89
C ALA A 46 19.08 -12.36 10.00
N THR A 47 18.66 -13.57 9.64
CA THR A 47 17.46 -13.80 8.81
C THR A 47 16.20 -13.32 9.54
N LEU A 48 16.05 -13.64 10.82
CA LEU A 48 14.90 -13.19 11.60
C LEU A 48 14.90 -11.66 11.81
N LEU A 49 16.06 -11.08 12.08
CA LEU A 49 16.22 -9.63 12.26
C LEU A 49 15.85 -8.88 10.97
N ALA A 50 16.37 -9.30 9.82
CA ALA A 50 16.05 -8.70 8.53
C ALA A 50 14.55 -8.79 8.24
N TRP A 51 13.93 -9.94 8.51
CA TRP A 51 12.49 -10.11 8.35
C TRP A 51 11.68 -9.20 9.28
N VAL A 52 12.04 -9.10 10.56
CA VAL A 52 11.36 -8.20 11.52
C VAL A 52 11.48 -6.74 11.11
N HIS A 53 12.67 -6.29 10.66
CA HIS A 53 12.85 -4.94 10.14
C HIS A 53 11.94 -4.67 8.94
N ALA A 54 11.78 -5.63 8.02
CA ALA A 54 10.87 -5.49 6.89
C ALA A 54 9.38 -5.39 7.31
N GLN A 55 9.00 -6.00 8.43
CA GLN A 55 7.64 -5.85 8.99
C GLN A 55 7.44 -4.49 9.68
N LEU A 56 8.45 -4.00 10.41
CA LEU A 56 8.39 -2.72 11.13
C LEU A 56 8.52 -1.52 10.20
N HIS A 57 9.31 -1.67 9.14
CA HIS A 57 9.57 -0.64 8.14
C HIS A 57 9.18 -1.19 6.77
N PRO A 58 7.87 -1.35 6.52
CA PRO A 58 7.42 -1.78 5.20
C PRO A 58 7.92 -0.78 4.17
N ALA A 59 8.48 -1.29 3.07
CA ALA A 59 8.77 -0.46 1.91
C ALA A 59 7.50 0.30 1.49
N PRO A 60 7.62 1.56 1.05
CA PRO A 60 6.48 2.33 0.56
C PRO A 60 5.80 1.56 -0.57
N ALA A 61 4.47 1.65 -0.64
CA ALA A 61 3.73 1.03 -1.72
C ALA A 61 4.20 1.61 -3.06
N PRO A 62 4.37 0.79 -4.10
CA PRO A 62 4.88 1.24 -5.40
C PRO A 62 3.95 2.29 -6.00
N ALA A 63 4.50 3.39 -6.51
CA ALA A 63 3.69 4.46 -7.10
C ALA A 63 2.83 3.98 -8.29
N ARG A 64 3.31 2.94 -9.00
CA ARG A 64 2.63 2.30 -10.13
C ARG A 64 2.70 0.79 -10.03
N ILE A 65 1.63 0.12 -10.44
CA ILE A 65 1.57 -1.33 -10.60
C ILE A 65 0.87 -1.68 -11.91
N VAL A 66 1.21 -2.83 -12.50
CA VAL A 66 0.47 -3.37 -13.65
C VAL A 66 -0.42 -4.50 -13.16
N ARG A 67 -1.72 -4.43 -13.44
CA ARG A 67 -2.67 -5.51 -13.17
C ARG A 67 -3.64 -5.67 -14.33
N ASN A 68 -3.83 -6.92 -14.79
CA ASN A 68 -4.73 -7.25 -15.90
C ASN A 68 -4.48 -6.38 -17.15
N GLY A 69 -3.20 -6.13 -17.47
CA GLY A 69 -2.78 -5.29 -18.60
C GLY A 69 -3.02 -3.79 -18.43
N ARG A 70 -3.45 -3.32 -17.25
CA ARG A 70 -3.71 -1.91 -16.95
C ARG A 70 -2.66 -1.37 -16.00
N THR A 71 -2.21 -0.14 -16.25
CA THR A 71 -1.38 0.60 -15.30
C THR A 71 -2.26 1.24 -14.26
N LEU A 72 -2.03 0.88 -13.00
CA LEU A 72 -2.69 1.46 -11.86
C LEU A 72 -1.71 2.33 -11.09
N VAL A 73 -2.13 3.53 -10.72
CA VAL A 73 -1.30 4.52 -10.03
C VAL A 73 -1.85 4.81 -8.64
N SER A 74 -0.95 5.04 -7.67
CA SER A 74 -1.34 5.49 -6.34
C SER A 74 -1.98 6.88 -6.41
N ARG A 75 -2.72 7.29 -5.37
CA ARG A 75 -3.28 8.64 -5.31
C ARG A 75 -2.20 9.73 -5.44
N ALA A 76 -1.07 9.57 -4.76
CA ALA A 76 0.03 10.54 -4.81
C ALA A 76 0.60 10.66 -6.24
N GLU A 77 0.80 9.53 -6.93
CA GLU A 77 1.28 9.53 -8.30
C GLU A 77 0.25 10.09 -9.28
N LEU A 78 -1.04 9.79 -9.08
CA LEU A 78 -2.12 10.39 -9.87
C LEU A 78 -2.17 11.92 -9.69
N ALA A 79 -1.99 12.41 -8.47
CA ALA A 79 -1.96 13.85 -8.19
C ALA A 79 -0.80 14.51 -8.96
N ARG A 80 0.39 13.90 -8.91
CA ARG A 80 1.56 14.34 -9.65
C ARG A 80 1.30 14.36 -11.17
N LEU A 81 0.74 13.30 -11.72
CA LEU A 81 0.44 13.19 -13.16
C LEU A 81 -0.63 14.19 -13.61
N ALA A 82 -1.62 14.47 -12.77
CA ALA A 82 -2.66 15.47 -13.03
C ALA A 82 -2.20 16.91 -12.76
N GLY A 83 -0.97 17.14 -12.29
CA GLY A 83 -0.50 18.46 -11.89
C GLY A 83 -1.27 19.07 -10.72
N LEU A 84 -1.81 18.23 -9.82
CA LEU A 84 -2.58 18.65 -8.65
C LEU A 84 -1.79 18.42 -7.36
N PRO A 85 -1.95 19.26 -6.33
CA PRO A 85 -1.54 18.91 -4.98
C PRO A 85 -2.31 17.67 -4.49
N GLU A 86 -1.63 16.74 -3.80
CA GLU A 86 -2.28 15.52 -3.29
C GLU A 86 -3.53 15.81 -2.42
N PRO A 87 -3.53 16.81 -1.51
CA PRO A 87 -4.74 17.11 -0.72
C PRO A 87 -5.95 17.47 -1.58
N VAL A 88 -5.73 18.14 -2.72
CA VAL A 88 -6.80 18.49 -3.66
C VAL A 88 -7.38 17.23 -4.30
N LEU A 89 -6.52 16.31 -4.73
CA LEU A 89 -6.98 15.04 -5.29
C LEU A 89 -7.70 14.17 -4.24
N ALA A 90 -7.20 14.18 -2.99
CA ALA A 90 -7.84 13.49 -1.88
C ALA A 90 -9.26 14.02 -1.60
N ASP A 91 -9.45 15.34 -1.61
CA ASP A 91 -10.76 15.97 -1.47
C ASP A 91 -11.69 15.62 -2.66
N LEU A 92 -11.18 15.68 -3.90
CA LEU A 92 -11.96 15.29 -5.09
C LEU A 92 -12.45 13.85 -5.00
N TYR A 93 -11.61 12.94 -4.51
CA TYR A 93 -11.97 11.53 -4.28
C TYR A 93 -12.95 11.35 -3.12
N ALA A 94 -12.78 12.10 -2.02
CA ALA A 94 -13.71 12.08 -0.89
C ALA A 94 -15.12 12.49 -1.34
N ARG A 95 -15.20 13.49 -2.25
CA ARG A 95 -16.44 14.01 -2.85
C ARG A 95 -16.82 13.33 -4.17
N ARG A 96 -16.30 12.14 -4.47
CA ARG A 96 -16.51 11.45 -5.77
C ARG A 96 -17.96 11.27 -6.20
N ALA A 97 -18.90 11.19 -5.25
CA ALA A 97 -20.33 11.11 -5.55
C ALA A 97 -20.83 12.32 -6.36
N THR A 98 -20.23 13.50 -6.16
CA THR A 98 -20.59 14.74 -6.87
C THR A 98 -19.56 15.13 -7.93
N THR A 99 -18.27 14.86 -7.70
CA THR A 99 -17.19 15.20 -8.64
C THR A 99 -17.03 14.19 -9.77
N ARG A 100 -17.70 13.02 -9.66
CA ARG A 100 -17.55 11.86 -10.55
C ARG A 100 -16.10 11.38 -10.68
N HIS A 101 -15.25 11.66 -9.68
CA HIS A 101 -13.89 11.14 -9.65
C HIS A 101 -13.92 9.61 -9.73
N PRO A 102 -13.07 8.98 -10.57
CA PRO A 102 -13.01 7.52 -10.67
C PRO A 102 -12.77 6.84 -9.32
N VAL A 103 -13.38 5.67 -9.15
CA VAL A 103 -13.19 4.87 -7.93
C VAL A 103 -11.79 4.22 -7.94
N ALA A 104 -11.28 3.91 -6.75
CA ALA A 104 -10.10 3.07 -6.66
C ALA A 104 -10.44 1.66 -7.16
N VAL A 105 -9.69 1.17 -8.14
CA VAL A 105 -9.88 -0.16 -8.76
C VAL A 105 -9.02 -1.24 -8.12
N HIS A 106 -8.03 -0.84 -7.31
CA HIS A 106 -7.23 -1.75 -6.53
C HIS A 106 -6.83 -1.12 -5.18
N ARG A 107 -6.62 -1.99 -4.19
CA ARG A 107 -6.11 -1.61 -2.88
C ARG A 107 -4.92 -2.50 -2.54
N HIS A 108 -3.80 -1.89 -2.21
CA HIS A 108 -2.64 -2.57 -1.65
C HIS A 108 -2.42 -2.05 -0.23
N ARG A 109 -2.72 -2.87 0.77
CA ARG A 109 -2.71 -2.46 2.19
C ARG A 109 -3.64 -1.24 2.43
N LEU A 110 -3.08 -0.09 2.76
CA LEU A 110 -3.84 1.16 2.95
C LEU A 110 -3.89 2.02 1.69
N ASP A 111 -3.06 1.69 0.69
CA ASP A 111 -2.91 2.47 -0.52
C ASP A 111 -3.99 2.14 -1.55
N LEU A 112 -4.59 3.21 -2.08
CA LEU A 112 -5.60 3.15 -3.13
C LEU A 112 -4.95 3.39 -4.49
N TYR A 113 -5.32 2.55 -5.43
CA TYR A 113 -4.85 2.59 -6.80
C TYR A 113 -5.99 2.84 -7.77
N PHE A 114 -5.74 3.71 -8.73
CA PHE A 114 -6.67 4.17 -9.75
C PHE A 114 -6.17 3.72 -11.11
N ASP A 115 -7.09 3.43 -12.03
CA ASP A 115 -6.72 3.25 -13.43
C ASP A 115 -6.15 4.56 -13.99
N GLU A 116 -4.91 4.53 -14.46
CA GLU A 116 -4.18 5.73 -14.89
C GLU A 116 -4.91 6.44 -16.04
N VAL A 117 -5.35 5.66 -17.04
CA VAL A 117 -5.96 6.19 -18.25
C VAL A 117 -7.33 6.79 -17.93
N GLU A 118 -8.15 6.07 -17.17
CA GLU A 118 -9.48 6.54 -16.77
C GLU A 118 -9.40 7.81 -15.93
N ALA A 119 -8.50 7.84 -14.94
CA ALA A 119 -8.37 8.97 -14.02
C ALA A 119 -7.82 10.24 -14.71
N LEU A 120 -6.85 10.10 -15.60
CA LEU A 120 -6.34 11.24 -16.36
C LEU A 120 -7.35 11.74 -17.40
N ALA A 121 -8.09 10.84 -18.05
CA ALA A 121 -9.16 11.22 -18.98
C ALA A 121 -10.28 12.00 -18.25
N TRP A 122 -10.69 11.54 -17.07
CA TRP A 122 -11.63 12.27 -16.22
C TRP A 122 -11.10 13.67 -15.85
N HIS A 123 -9.83 13.77 -15.46
CA HIS A 123 -9.23 15.04 -15.08
C HIS A 123 -9.20 16.02 -16.27
N ALA A 124 -8.80 15.55 -17.45
CA ALA A 124 -8.79 16.36 -18.67
C ALA A 124 -10.19 16.86 -19.04
N ALA A 125 -11.20 15.98 -18.99
CA ALA A 125 -12.59 16.35 -19.25
C ALA A 125 -13.12 17.39 -18.24
N ARG A 126 -12.72 17.28 -16.97
CA ARG A 126 -13.08 18.24 -15.92
C ARG A 126 -12.49 19.64 -16.20
N LEU A 127 -11.27 19.72 -16.72
CA LEU A 127 -10.62 20.98 -17.08
C LEU A 127 -11.22 21.61 -18.34
N ALA A 128 -11.66 20.80 -19.30
CA ALA A 128 -12.31 21.29 -20.52
C ALA A 128 -13.63 22.02 -20.24
N GLY A 129 -14.26 21.76 -19.08
CA GLY A 129 -15.51 22.35 -18.65
C GLY A 129 -16.71 21.93 -19.53
N PRO A 130 -17.95 22.27 -19.15
CA PRO A 130 -19.07 22.16 -20.06
C PRO A 130 -18.83 23.12 -21.23
N SER A 131 -18.75 22.59 -22.44
CA SER A 131 -18.63 23.41 -23.66
C SER A 131 -19.76 24.44 -23.64
N ARG A 132 -19.45 25.72 -23.43
CA ARG A 132 -20.42 26.80 -23.59
C ARG A 132 -20.78 26.82 -25.08
N ARG A 133 -21.84 26.09 -25.44
CA ARG A 133 -22.54 26.34 -26.70
C ARG A 133 -22.98 27.79 -26.64
N ARG A 134 -22.30 28.65 -27.40
CA ARG A 134 -22.79 29.98 -27.74
C ARG A 134 -24.13 29.78 -28.46
N SER A 135 -25.23 29.86 -27.72
CA SER A 135 -26.55 30.09 -28.30
C SER A 135 -26.54 31.51 -28.85
N GLY A 136 -26.16 31.64 -30.12
CA GLY A 136 -26.43 32.83 -30.89
C GLY A 136 -27.84 32.72 -31.46
N ARG A 137 -28.74 33.59 -31.00
CA ARG A 137 -29.68 34.34 -31.83
C ARG A 137 -30.36 35.41 -31.01
#